data_AF-A0AAJ0BBQ2-F1
#
_entry.id   AF-A0AAJ0BBQ2-F1
#
_cell.length_a   1.000
_cell.length_b   1.000
_cell.length_c   1.000
_cell.angle_alpha   90.00
_cell.angle_beta   90.00
_cell.angle_gamma   90.00
#
_symmetry.space_group_name_H-M   'P 1'
#
loop_
_entity.id
_entity.type
_entity.pdbx_description
1 polymer ?
#
loop_
_entity_poly.entity_id
_entity_poly.type
_entity_poly.pdbx_seq_one_letter_code
_entity_poly.pdbx_strand_id
1 'polypeptide(L)'
;MDGWVDWSKTTRSRNYRGSGSFATFLIIGPTCFFLGILFAFFPYDYPLLWTSTPVPSAYYDQLETHLRFIHQAPPLIARLLNIMVSLGFLGFFVKLFRPSAANVLFDGASLILYLIGASIYIANIVKGMRAVSAGAWDQPNFAGTLHEGPLTGEVTLNREDSLKVISASNTILALVLLGVMVLQCGQWYAERKEADEAWKQEVVAAAAHRAGGGKKKSQ
;
A
#
# COMPACT_ATOMS: atom_id res chain seq x y z
N MET A 1 27.08 18.29 2.95
CA MET A 1 25.95 17.52 2.40
C MET A 1 24.68 18.22 2.86
N ASP A 2 24.42 19.41 2.31
CA ASP A 2 23.27 20.22 2.72
C ASP A 2 22.00 19.70 2.04
N GLY A 3 21.15 19.07 2.86
CA GLY A 3 19.71 19.31 2.87
C GLY A 3 18.88 18.77 1.72
N TRP A 4 18.95 17.46 1.42
CA TRP A 4 17.88 16.84 0.62
C TRP A 4 16.51 16.96 1.32
N VAL A 5 16.51 16.86 2.66
CA VAL A 5 15.35 17.05 3.53
C VAL A 5 15.33 18.48 4.05
N ASP A 6 14.19 19.14 3.95
CA ASP A 6 13.98 20.47 4.52
C ASP A 6 13.27 20.33 5.88
N TRP A 7 14.09 20.29 6.94
CA TRP A 7 13.63 20.17 8.33
C TRP A 7 12.88 21.41 8.84
N SER A 8 13.02 22.55 8.15
CA SER A 8 12.32 23.79 8.51
C SER A 8 10.90 23.86 7.94
N LYS A 9 10.56 23.01 6.96
CA LYS A 9 9.24 22.99 6.34
C LYS A 9 8.18 22.46 7.31
N THR A 10 7.26 23.35 7.66
CA THR A 10 6.02 23.04 8.38
C THR A 10 4.82 23.08 7.44
N THR A 11 3.65 22.67 7.95
CA THR A 11 2.33 22.75 7.27
C THR A 11 1.97 24.13 6.72
N ARG A 12 2.62 25.20 7.20
CA ARG A 12 2.41 26.59 6.77
C ARG A 12 3.30 27.02 5.60
N SER A 13 4.26 26.19 5.20
CA SER A 13 5.20 26.53 4.14
C SER A 13 4.48 26.56 2.78
N ARG A 14 4.71 27.59 1.96
CA ARG A 14 4.07 27.75 0.64
C ARG A 14 4.23 26.54 -0.29
N ASN A 15 5.35 25.82 -0.16
CA ASN A 15 5.68 24.65 -0.98
C ASN A 15 5.54 23.32 -0.19
N TYR A 16 4.72 23.30 0.87
CA TYR A 16 4.44 22.10 1.64
C TYR A 16 3.53 21.16 0.85
N ARG A 17 3.98 19.92 0.64
CA ARG A 17 3.22 18.86 -0.03
C ARG A 17 2.74 17.85 1.01
N GLY A 18 1.72 18.24 1.76
CA GLY A 18 1.11 17.43 2.80
C GLY A 18 0.04 16.48 2.32
N SER A 19 -0.75 15.97 3.27
CA SER A 19 -1.87 15.06 3.08
C SER A 19 -2.93 15.58 2.10
N GLY A 20 -3.18 16.90 2.04
CA GLY A 20 -4.14 17.51 1.11
C GLY A 20 -3.64 17.69 -0.34
N SER A 21 -2.40 17.30 -0.65
CA SER A 21 -1.82 17.52 -1.99
C SER A 21 -2.39 16.55 -3.04
N PHE A 22 -2.39 16.97 -4.31
CA PHE A 22 -2.77 16.09 -5.44
C PHE A 22 -1.98 14.76 -5.44
N ALA A 23 -0.71 14.80 -5.04
CA ALA A 23 0.13 13.62 -4.97
C ALA A 23 -0.36 12.59 -3.93
N THR A 24 -1.01 13.03 -2.84
CA THR A 24 -1.62 12.11 -1.89
C THR A 24 -2.82 11.36 -2.50
N PHE A 25 -3.61 12.02 -3.35
CA PHE A 25 -4.68 11.32 -4.10
C PHE A 25 -4.14 10.27 -5.07
N LEU A 26 -2.97 10.54 -5.68
CA LEU A 26 -2.27 9.57 -6.52
C LEU A 26 -1.75 8.35 -5.73
N ILE A 27 -1.63 8.45 -4.40
CA ILE A 27 -1.29 7.32 -3.51
C ILE A 27 -2.56 6.61 -3.03
N ILE A 28 -3.50 7.36 -2.45
CA ILE A 28 -4.72 6.80 -1.84
C ILE A 28 -5.60 6.13 -2.89
N GLY A 29 -5.79 6.75 -4.06
CA GLY A 29 -6.65 6.22 -5.13
C GLY A 29 -6.26 4.81 -5.57
N PRO A 30 -5.02 4.58 -6.03
CA PRO A 30 -4.53 3.25 -6.34
C PRO A 30 -4.55 2.28 -5.16
N THR A 31 -4.21 2.73 -3.96
CA THR A 31 -4.20 1.87 -2.76
C THR A 31 -5.61 1.35 -2.44
N CYS A 32 -6.62 2.22 -2.43
CA CYS A 32 -8.02 1.83 -2.25
C CYS A 32 -8.54 0.95 -3.39
N PHE A 33 -8.14 1.22 -4.63
CA PHE A 33 -8.50 0.40 -5.79
C PHE A 33 -7.99 -1.04 -5.64
N PHE A 34 -6.72 -1.23 -5.27
CA PHE A 34 -6.16 -2.56 -5.04
C PHE A 34 -6.76 -3.25 -3.80
N LEU A 35 -7.00 -2.51 -2.72
CA LEU A 35 -7.73 -3.05 -1.56
C LEU A 35 -9.13 -3.54 -1.95
N GLY A 36 -9.83 -2.82 -2.84
CA GLY A 36 -11.13 -3.25 -3.36
C GLY A 36 -11.04 -4.55 -4.17
N ILE A 37 -10.00 -4.71 -5.00
CA ILE A 37 -9.73 -5.96 -5.73
C ILE A 37 -9.48 -7.10 -4.74
N LEU A 38 -8.62 -6.90 -3.74
CA LEU A 38 -8.29 -7.90 -2.73
C LEU A 38 -9.51 -8.27 -1.87
N PHE A 39 -10.37 -7.30 -1.57
CA PHE A 39 -11.64 -7.56 -0.91
C PHE A 39 -12.57 -8.43 -1.76
N ALA A 40 -12.58 -8.26 -3.08
CA ALA A 40 -13.33 -9.13 -3.98
C ALA A 40 -12.75 -10.56 -4.07
N PHE A 41 -11.46 -10.73 -3.80
CA PHE A 41 -10.81 -12.05 -3.66
C PHE A 41 -11.08 -12.74 -2.32
N PHE A 42 -11.43 -11.96 -1.29
CA PHE A 42 -11.58 -12.47 0.07
C PHE A 42 -12.53 -13.67 0.21
N PRO A 43 -13.70 -13.74 -0.45
CA PRO A 43 -14.56 -14.93 -0.39
C PRO A 43 -13.90 -16.21 -0.92
N TYR A 44 -12.99 -16.08 -1.89
CA TYR A 44 -12.25 -17.21 -2.46
C TYR A 44 -11.10 -17.65 -1.55
N ASP A 45 -10.45 -16.67 -0.92
CA ASP A 45 -9.31 -16.88 -0.04
C ASP A 45 -9.72 -17.38 1.36
N TYR A 46 -10.92 -17.01 1.81
CA TYR A 46 -11.36 -17.27 3.18
C TYR A 46 -11.37 -18.77 3.55
N PRO A 47 -11.95 -19.67 2.73
CA PRO A 47 -11.97 -21.10 3.02
C PRO A 47 -10.58 -21.74 3.08
N LEU A 48 -9.58 -21.19 2.36
CA LEU A 48 -8.23 -21.75 2.31
C LEU A 48 -7.41 -21.45 3.56
N LEU A 49 -7.65 -20.29 4.18
CA LEU A 49 -6.75 -19.73 5.19
C LEU A 49 -7.37 -19.71 6.60
N TRP A 50 -8.69 -19.56 6.72
CA TRP A 50 -9.36 -19.36 8.03
C TRP A 50 -10.41 -20.41 8.37
N THR A 51 -10.50 -21.50 7.60
CA THR A 51 -11.44 -22.58 7.88
C THR A 51 -10.72 -23.84 8.36
N SER A 52 -11.15 -24.41 9.48
CA SER A 52 -10.56 -25.61 10.05
C SER A 52 -11.06 -26.91 9.42
N THR A 53 -12.22 -26.88 8.74
CA THR A 53 -12.72 -28.04 8.01
C THR A 53 -11.89 -28.27 6.74
N PRO A 54 -11.56 -29.52 6.39
CA PRO A 54 -10.87 -29.83 5.15
C PRO A 54 -11.60 -29.21 3.95
N VAL A 55 -10.86 -28.46 3.14
CA VAL A 55 -11.39 -27.86 1.91
C VAL A 55 -11.67 -28.99 0.91
N PRO A 56 -12.91 -29.11 0.38
CA PRO A 56 -13.21 -30.13 -0.61
C PRO A 56 -12.36 -29.98 -1.87
N SER A 57 -11.95 -31.08 -2.50
CA SER A 57 -11.16 -31.08 -3.74
C SER A 57 -11.81 -30.23 -4.86
N ALA A 58 -13.14 -30.31 -4.98
CA ALA A 58 -13.93 -29.54 -5.93
C ALA A 58 -13.79 -28.01 -5.77
N TYR A 59 -13.49 -27.52 -4.57
CA TYR A 59 -13.27 -26.10 -4.34
C TYR A 59 -11.96 -25.62 -4.98
N TYR A 60 -10.89 -26.43 -4.92
CA TYR A 60 -9.64 -26.10 -5.59
C TYR A 60 -9.80 -26.02 -7.11
N ASP A 61 -10.65 -26.87 -7.71
CA ASP A 61 -10.97 -26.81 -9.13
C ASP A 61 -11.71 -25.51 -9.51
N GLN A 62 -12.64 -25.06 -8.65
CA GLN A 62 -13.33 -23.78 -8.81
C GLN A 62 -12.37 -22.61 -8.67
N LEU A 63 -11.48 -22.64 -7.68
CA LEU A 63 -10.46 -21.60 -7.47
C LEU A 63 -9.52 -21.50 -8.67
N GLU A 64 -9.05 -22.62 -9.21
CA GLU A 64 -8.22 -22.62 -10.41
C GLU A 64 -8.96 -22.06 -11.62
N THR A 65 -10.22 -22.44 -11.80
CA THR A 65 -11.05 -21.90 -12.87
C THR A 65 -11.15 -20.37 -12.75
N HIS A 66 -11.34 -19.87 -11.53
CA HIS A 66 -11.36 -18.43 -11.25
C HIS A 66 -10.01 -17.74 -11.55
N LEU A 67 -8.89 -18.30 -11.08
CA LEU A 67 -7.55 -17.75 -11.32
C LEU A 67 -7.19 -17.76 -12.82
N ARG A 68 -7.56 -18.82 -13.56
CA ARG A 68 -7.41 -18.90 -15.02
C ARG A 68 -8.24 -17.84 -15.72
N PHE A 69 -9.51 -17.69 -15.31
CA PHE A 69 -10.40 -16.67 -15.85
C PHE A 69 -9.83 -15.26 -15.70
N ILE A 70 -9.25 -14.95 -14.54
CA ILE A 70 -8.62 -13.64 -14.30
C ILE A 70 -7.35 -13.47 -15.13
N HIS A 71 -6.50 -14.49 -15.21
CA HIS A 71 -5.28 -14.43 -16.00
C HIS A 71 -5.57 -14.27 -17.51
N GLN A 72 -6.63 -14.91 -18.00
CA GLN A 72 -7.07 -14.86 -19.38
C GLN A 72 -7.94 -13.64 -19.70
N ALA A 73 -8.22 -12.78 -18.71
CA ALA A 73 -9.03 -11.61 -18.92
C ALA A 73 -8.39 -10.67 -19.96
N PRO A 74 -9.19 -9.82 -20.66
CA PRO A 74 -8.67 -8.96 -21.70
C PRO A 74 -7.45 -8.15 -21.24
N PRO A 75 -6.43 -7.97 -22.10
CA PRO A 75 -5.16 -7.33 -21.72
C PRO A 75 -5.32 -5.88 -21.24
N LEU A 76 -6.47 -5.26 -21.54
CA LEU A 76 -6.85 -3.96 -20.99
C LEU A 76 -6.83 -3.93 -19.46
N ILE A 77 -7.28 -5.01 -18.79
CA ILE A 77 -7.31 -5.07 -17.32
C ILE A 77 -5.88 -5.01 -16.78
N ALA A 78 -4.98 -5.86 -17.29
CA ALA A 78 -3.58 -5.86 -16.86
C ALA A 78 -2.90 -4.50 -17.10
N ARG A 79 -3.20 -3.83 -18.23
CA ARG A 79 -2.68 -2.48 -18.49
C ARG A 79 -3.18 -1.46 -17.47
N LEU A 80 -4.46 -1.51 -17.12
CA LEU A 80 -5.05 -0.64 -16.10
C LEU A 80 -4.40 -0.87 -14.73
N LEU A 81 -4.17 -2.13 -14.34
CA LEU A 81 -3.47 -2.44 -13.08
C LEU A 81 -2.06 -1.82 -13.06
N ASN A 82 -1.29 -1.96 -14.14
CA ASN A 82 0.05 -1.36 -14.23
C ASN A 82 0.02 0.17 -14.19
N ILE A 83 -0.98 0.81 -14.80
CA ILE A 83 -1.19 2.25 -14.70
C ILE A 83 -1.45 2.64 -13.24
N MET A 84 -2.33 1.91 -12.53
CA MET A 84 -2.64 2.19 -11.13
C MET A 84 -1.42 2.02 -10.23
N VAL A 85 -0.61 0.97 -10.42
CA VAL A 85 0.67 0.81 -9.71
C VAL A 85 1.60 2.00 -9.98
N SER A 86 1.71 2.40 -11.25
CA SER A 86 2.58 3.52 -11.66
C SER A 86 2.13 4.86 -11.06
N LEU A 87 0.81 5.09 -10.97
CA LEU A 87 0.26 6.29 -10.32
C LEU A 87 0.60 6.34 -8.83
N GLY A 88 0.55 5.20 -8.12
CA GLY A 88 0.97 5.10 -6.73
C GLY A 88 2.44 5.52 -6.54
N PHE A 89 3.34 4.96 -7.34
CA PHE A 89 4.75 5.33 -7.32
C PHE A 89 4.99 6.80 -7.68
N LEU A 90 4.29 7.31 -8.70
CA LEU A 90 4.38 8.70 -9.09
C LEU A 90 3.98 9.63 -7.93
N GLY A 91 2.91 9.30 -7.20
CA GLY A 91 2.49 10.04 -6.01
C GLY A 91 3.59 10.11 -4.95
N PHE A 92 4.21 8.98 -4.62
CA PHE A 92 5.33 8.93 -3.67
C PHE A 92 6.54 9.75 -4.14
N PHE A 93 6.96 9.60 -5.40
CA PHE A 93 8.09 10.35 -5.93
C PHE A 93 7.84 11.86 -5.96
N VAL A 94 6.62 12.30 -6.23
CA VAL A 94 6.25 13.72 -6.19
C VAL A 94 6.31 14.27 -4.75
N LYS A 95 5.85 13.52 -3.74
CA LYS A 95 5.91 13.95 -2.32
C LYS A 95 7.33 13.91 -1.74
N LEU A 96 8.15 12.97 -2.19
CA LEU A 96 9.55 12.82 -1.79
C LEU A 96 10.52 13.72 -2.59
N PHE A 97 10.02 14.52 -3.53
CA PHE A 97 10.82 15.54 -4.17
C PHE A 97 10.89 16.80 -3.27
N ARG A 98 12.03 17.01 -2.62
CA ARG A 98 12.29 18.04 -1.59
C ARG A 98 11.37 17.90 -0.35
N PRO A 99 11.44 16.76 0.36
CA PRO A 99 10.49 16.42 1.39
C PRO A 99 10.65 17.26 2.66
N SER A 100 9.55 17.42 3.40
CA SER A 100 9.56 17.82 4.81
C SER A 100 9.90 16.61 5.70
N ALA A 101 10.15 16.85 7.00
CA ALA A 101 10.36 15.78 7.97
C ALA A 101 9.18 14.77 8.00
N ALA A 102 7.94 15.27 7.97
CA ALA A 102 6.73 14.45 7.93
C ALA A 102 6.68 13.56 6.68
N ASN A 103 7.01 14.11 5.50
CA ASN A 103 7.01 13.34 4.26
C ASN A 103 8.05 12.21 4.29
N VAL A 104 9.25 12.45 4.84
CA VAL A 104 10.26 11.38 4.98
C VAL A 104 9.75 10.25 5.87
N LEU A 105 9.13 10.57 6.99
CA LEU A 105 8.68 9.57 7.96
C LEU A 105 7.48 8.77 7.43
N PHE A 106 6.42 9.45 7.01
CA PHE A 106 5.16 8.80 6.64
C PHE A 106 5.16 8.33 5.17
N ASP A 107 5.56 9.18 4.23
CA ASP A 107 5.58 8.80 2.80
C ASP A 107 6.77 7.89 2.48
N GLY A 108 7.91 8.06 3.15
CA GLY A 108 9.06 7.15 2.99
C GLY A 108 8.75 5.73 3.46
N ALA A 109 8.17 5.57 4.66
CA ALA A 109 7.72 4.26 5.15
C ALA A 109 6.61 3.67 4.27
N SER A 110 5.66 4.50 3.82
CA SER A 110 4.61 4.08 2.88
C SER A 110 5.17 3.60 1.54
N LEU A 111 6.20 4.26 1.01
CA LEU A 111 6.85 3.85 -0.24
C LEU A 111 7.53 2.48 -0.09
N ILE A 112 8.19 2.20 1.03
CA ILE A 112 8.80 0.90 1.30
C ILE A 112 7.73 -0.20 1.34
N LEU A 113 6.63 0.04 2.08
CA LEU A 113 5.50 -0.89 2.10
C LEU A 113 4.92 -1.10 0.69
N TYR A 114 4.76 -0.03 -0.09
CA TYR A 114 4.24 -0.12 -1.45
C TYR A 114 5.16 -0.90 -2.38
N LEU A 115 6.49 -0.75 -2.25
CA LEU A 115 7.49 -1.54 -2.97
C LEU A 115 7.42 -3.03 -2.61
N ILE A 116 7.27 -3.35 -1.32
CA ILE A 116 7.06 -4.73 -0.86
C ILE A 116 5.78 -5.30 -1.47
N GLY A 117 4.69 -4.54 -1.44
CA GLY A 117 3.41 -4.93 -2.05
C GLY A 117 3.53 -5.19 -3.55
N ALA A 118 4.17 -4.29 -4.30
CA ALA A 118 4.42 -4.47 -5.73
C ALA A 118 5.28 -5.72 -6.02
N SER A 119 6.27 -5.99 -5.16
CA SER A 119 7.13 -7.17 -5.28
C SER A 119 6.33 -8.46 -5.06
N ILE A 120 5.50 -8.52 -4.02
CA ILE A 120 4.61 -9.67 -3.75
C ILE A 120 3.63 -9.87 -4.91
N TYR A 121 3.05 -8.80 -5.43
CA TYR A 121 2.14 -8.86 -6.58
C TYR A 121 2.82 -9.49 -7.81
N ILE A 122 4.02 -9.03 -8.18
CA ILE A 122 4.72 -9.53 -9.35
C ILE A 122 5.26 -10.94 -9.12
N ALA A 123 5.93 -11.17 -7.98
CA ALA A 123 6.66 -12.41 -7.71
C ALA A 123 5.74 -13.57 -7.34
N ASN A 124 4.63 -13.31 -6.64
CA ASN A 124 3.77 -14.38 -6.11
C ASN A 124 2.45 -14.45 -6.88
N ILE A 125 1.72 -13.34 -6.99
CA ILE A 125 0.36 -13.35 -7.55
C ILE A 125 0.40 -13.53 -9.07
N VAL A 126 1.15 -12.69 -9.80
CA VAL A 126 1.24 -12.76 -11.27
C VAL A 126 1.89 -14.06 -11.72
N LYS A 127 3.01 -14.47 -11.11
CA LYS A 127 3.66 -15.75 -11.44
C LYS A 127 2.78 -16.94 -11.08
N GLY A 128 2.09 -16.91 -9.94
CA GLY A 128 1.15 -17.96 -9.52
C GLY A 128 0.01 -18.15 -10.52
N MET A 129 -0.64 -17.07 -10.94
CA MET A 129 -1.69 -17.11 -11.96
C MET A 129 -1.20 -17.63 -13.32
N ARG A 130 0.02 -17.26 -13.72
CA ARG A 130 0.66 -17.78 -14.95
C ARG A 130 0.90 -19.29 -14.84
N ALA A 131 1.40 -19.77 -13.70
CA ALA A 131 1.64 -21.18 -13.46
C ALA A 131 0.34 -22.01 -13.51
N VAL A 132 -0.71 -21.54 -12.82
CA VAL A 132 -2.04 -22.18 -12.84
C VAL A 132 -2.60 -22.25 -14.27
N SER A 133 -2.40 -21.19 -15.07
CA SER A 133 -2.86 -21.11 -16.46
C SER A 133 -2.05 -21.94 -17.44
N ALA A 134 -0.76 -22.17 -17.16
CA ALA A 134 0.11 -23.01 -17.96
C ALA A 134 -0.08 -24.51 -17.69
N GLY A 135 -1.04 -24.89 -16.84
CA GLY A 135 -1.25 -26.27 -16.43
C GLY A 135 -0.02 -26.84 -15.70
N ALA A 136 0.65 -26.02 -14.88
CA ALA A 136 1.92 -26.39 -14.28
C ALA A 136 1.84 -27.72 -13.52
N TRP A 137 0.70 -28.01 -12.87
CA TRP A 137 0.44 -29.26 -12.15
C TRP A 137 0.57 -30.53 -12.99
N ASP A 138 0.32 -30.43 -14.30
CA ASP A 138 0.30 -31.57 -15.23
C ASP A 138 1.69 -31.82 -15.87
N GLN A 139 2.68 -30.98 -15.56
CA GLN A 139 4.02 -31.11 -16.13
C GLN A 139 4.83 -32.19 -15.37
N PRO A 140 5.52 -33.10 -16.08
CA PRO A 140 6.29 -34.19 -15.45
C PRO A 140 7.45 -33.69 -14.59
N ASN A 141 7.87 -32.44 -14.76
CA ASN A 141 8.88 -31.75 -13.95
C ASN A 141 8.26 -30.77 -12.94
N PHE A 142 6.98 -30.90 -12.60
CA PHE A 142 6.37 -30.13 -11.52
C PHE A 142 6.84 -30.66 -10.15
N ALA A 143 8.15 -30.65 -9.94
CA ALA A 143 8.71 -30.34 -8.64
C ALA A 143 8.49 -28.84 -8.48
N GLY A 144 7.47 -28.48 -7.68
CA GLY A 144 6.84 -27.17 -7.64
C GLY A 144 7.78 -25.99 -7.85
N THR A 145 7.29 -24.98 -8.57
CA THR A 145 7.97 -23.69 -8.73
C THR A 145 8.71 -23.31 -7.45
N LEU A 146 10.05 -23.33 -7.51
CA LEU A 146 10.95 -22.97 -6.43
C LEU A 146 10.45 -21.68 -5.79
N HIS A 147 9.94 -21.78 -4.56
CA HIS A 147 9.79 -20.61 -3.72
C HIS A 147 11.20 -20.28 -3.22
N GLU A 148 11.91 -19.38 -3.90
CA GLU A 148 13.10 -18.73 -3.33
C GLU A 148 12.64 -17.79 -2.20
N GLY A 149 12.20 -18.38 -1.10
CA GLY A 149 12.05 -17.68 0.17
C GLY A 149 13.43 -17.48 0.80
N PRO A 150 13.71 -16.35 1.47
CA PRO A 150 15.02 -16.08 2.09
C PRO A 150 15.41 -17.08 3.20
N LEU A 151 14.48 -17.93 3.63
CA LEU A 151 14.62 -18.85 4.74
C LEU A 151 13.96 -20.17 4.32
N THR A 152 14.73 -21.25 4.33
CA THR A 152 14.33 -22.68 4.29
C THR A 152 13.95 -23.31 2.94
N GLY A 153 14.92 -24.04 2.36
CA GLY A 153 14.79 -25.39 1.78
C GLY A 153 13.88 -25.61 0.55
N GLU A 154 14.30 -26.46 -0.38
CA GLU A 154 13.43 -26.96 -1.46
C GLU A 154 12.18 -27.64 -0.86
N VAL A 155 11.05 -26.91 -0.87
CA VAL A 155 9.74 -27.46 -0.54
C VAL A 155 9.05 -27.83 -1.85
N THR A 156 8.84 -29.13 -2.09
CA THR A 156 7.97 -29.60 -3.16
C THR A 156 6.53 -29.25 -2.83
N LEU A 157 6.08 -28.07 -3.26
CA LEU A 157 4.72 -27.59 -3.04
C LEU A 157 3.73 -28.45 -3.84
N ASN A 158 2.76 -29.04 -3.13
CA ASN A 158 1.62 -29.68 -3.77
C ASN A 158 0.69 -28.62 -4.41
N ARG A 159 -0.22 -29.04 -5.29
CA ARG A 159 -1.23 -28.17 -5.93
C ARG A 159 -1.97 -27.31 -4.91
N GLU A 160 -2.49 -27.95 -3.87
CA GLU A 160 -3.25 -27.28 -2.80
C GLU A 160 -2.41 -26.26 -2.04
N ASP A 161 -1.17 -26.60 -1.71
CA ASP A 161 -0.26 -25.70 -0.97
C ASP A 161 0.10 -24.49 -1.81
N SER A 162 0.30 -24.68 -3.12
CA SER A 162 0.56 -23.58 -4.04
C SER A 162 -0.63 -22.61 -4.14
N LEU A 163 -1.87 -23.14 -4.19
CA LEU A 163 -3.08 -22.32 -4.17
C LEU A 163 -3.24 -21.56 -2.85
N LYS A 164 -2.92 -22.19 -1.71
CA LYS A 164 -2.88 -21.53 -0.39
C LYS A 164 -1.82 -20.44 -0.32
N VAL A 165 -0.65 -20.62 -0.94
CA VAL A 165 0.41 -19.60 -1.01
C VAL A 165 -0.04 -18.37 -1.82
N ILE A 166 -0.76 -18.57 -2.93
CA ILE A 166 -1.34 -17.45 -3.70
C ILE A 166 -2.35 -16.70 -2.85
N SER A 167 -3.24 -17.43 -2.18
CA SER A 167 -4.26 -16.87 -1.27
C SER A 167 -3.63 -16.09 -0.10
N ALA A 168 -2.59 -16.67 0.53
CA ALA A 168 -1.85 -16.00 1.59
C ALA A 168 -1.15 -14.73 1.08
N SER A 169 -0.64 -14.75 -0.16
CA SER A 169 -0.01 -13.58 -0.79
C SER A 169 -1.00 -12.43 -1.00
N ASN A 170 -2.26 -12.71 -1.38
CA ASN A 170 -3.33 -11.70 -1.45
C ASN A 170 -3.57 -11.06 -0.08
N THR A 171 -3.62 -11.88 0.97
CA THR A 171 -3.84 -11.43 2.34
C THR A 171 -2.69 -10.55 2.85
N ILE A 172 -1.45 -10.99 2.64
CA ILE A 172 -0.25 -10.20 3.01
C ILE A 172 -0.25 -8.88 2.23
N LEU A 173 -0.55 -8.91 0.93
CA LEU A 173 -0.66 -7.70 0.12
C LEU A 173 -1.73 -6.74 0.68
N ALA A 174 -2.89 -7.26 1.11
CA ALA A 174 -3.94 -6.45 1.72
C ALA A 174 -3.47 -5.78 3.02
N LEU A 175 -2.78 -6.51 3.89
CA LEU A 175 -2.22 -5.96 5.13
C LEU A 175 -1.16 -4.89 4.88
N VAL A 176 -0.28 -5.10 3.90
CA VAL A 176 0.75 -4.13 3.51
C VAL A 176 0.12 -2.85 2.96
N LEU A 177 -0.88 -2.96 2.09
CA LEU A 177 -1.61 -1.80 1.54
C LEU A 177 -2.48 -1.10 2.60
N LEU A 178 -3.05 -1.84 3.54
CA LEU A 178 -3.70 -1.25 4.71
C LEU A 178 -2.70 -0.47 5.57
N GLY A 179 -1.47 -0.97 5.72
CA GLY A 179 -0.37 -0.26 6.35
C GLY A 179 -0.08 1.08 5.68
N VAL A 180 -0.06 1.12 4.34
CA VAL A 180 0.04 2.39 3.57
C VAL A 180 -1.10 3.33 3.93
N MET A 181 -2.36 2.85 3.94
CA MET A 181 -3.51 3.68 4.31
C MET A 181 -3.41 4.24 5.73
N VAL A 182 -3.00 3.41 6.70
CA VAL A 182 -2.82 3.84 8.10
C VAL A 182 -1.77 4.94 8.20
N LEU A 183 -0.64 4.82 7.48
CA LEU A 183 0.40 5.85 7.47
C LEU A 183 -0.07 7.15 6.81
N GLN A 184 -0.82 7.07 5.71
CA GLN A 184 -1.39 8.26 5.05
C GLN A 184 -2.41 8.97 5.95
N CYS A 185 -3.27 8.22 6.64
CA CYS A 185 -4.16 8.76 7.67
C CYS A 185 -3.39 9.33 8.86
N GLY A 186 -2.28 8.69 9.26
CA GLY A 186 -1.40 9.15 10.33
C GLY A 186 -0.75 10.49 10.00
N GLN A 187 -0.30 10.67 8.76
CA GLN A 187 0.20 11.96 8.29
C GLN A 187 -0.89 13.03 8.33
N TRP A 188 -2.09 12.73 7.82
CA TRP A 188 -3.22 13.67 7.88
C TRP A 188 -3.55 14.08 9.31
N TYR A 189 -3.57 13.13 10.24
CA TYR A 189 -3.82 13.40 11.66
C TYR A 189 -2.71 14.24 12.30
N ALA A 190 -1.44 13.94 12.00
CA ALA A 190 -0.30 14.71 12.47
C ALA A 190 -0.35 16.17 11.98
N GLU A 191 -0.63 16.37 10.69
CA GLU A 191 -0.79 17.69 10.08
C GLU A 191 -1.96 18.47 10.70
N ARG A 192 -3.08 17.79 10.95
CA ARG A 192 -4.26 18.41 11.59
C ARG A 192 -3.94 18.90 13.00
N LYS A 193 -3.21 18.09 13.78
CA LYS A 193 -2.79 18.43 15.13
C LYS A 193 -1.81 19.62 15.14
N GLU A 194 -0.82 19.63 14.25
CA GLU A 194 0.11 20.75 14.10
C GLU A 194 -0.62 22.06 13.76
N ALA A 195 -1.63 22.01 12.89
CA ALA A 195 -2.44 23.17 12.53
C ALA A 195 -3.24 23.73 13.73
N ASP A 196 -3.83 22.85 14.54
CA ASP A 196 -4.59 23.26 15.74
C ASP A 196 -3.69 23.88 16.82
N GLU A 197 -2.48 23.34 17.02
CA GLU A 197 -1.50 23.91 17.94
C GLU A 197 -1.02 25.30 17.49
N ALA A 198 -0.76 25.46 16.19
CA ALA A 198 -0.34 26.74 15.63
C ALA A 198 -1.43 27.82 15.74
N TRP A 199 -2.71 27.46 15.54
CA TRP A 199 -3.84 28.37 15.75
C TRP A 199 -3.94 28.85 17.21
N LYS A 200 -3.78 27.94 18.19
CA LYS A 200 -3.78 28.32 19.61
C LYS A 200 -2.65 29.31 19.94
N GLN A 201 -1.46 29.08 19.40
CA GLN A 201 -0.32 29.99 19.58
C GLN A 201 -0.59 31.39 19.01
N GLU A 202 -1.23 31.48 17.84
CA GLU A 202 -1.61 32.76 17.24
C GLU A 202 -2.66 33.50 18.05
N VAL A 203 -3.68 32.81 18.57
CA VAL A 203 -4.70 33.40 19.43
C VAL A 203 -4.07 33.96 20.71
N VAL A 204 -3.17 33.21 21.34
CA VAL A 204 -2.43 33.66 22.53
C VAL A 204 -1.52 34.84 22.21
N ALA A 205 -0.76 34.80 21.11
CA ALA A 205 0.11 35.89 20.68
C ALA A 205 -0.68 37.16 20.34
N ALA A 206 -1.82 37.04 19.67
CA ALA A 206 -2.71 38.15 19.35
C ALA A 206 -3.34 38.75 20.62
N ALA A 207 -3.74 37.92 21.59
CA ALA A 207 -4.22 38.36 22.89
C ALA A 207 -3.13 39.11 23.68
N ALA A 208 -1.90 38.60 23.70
CA ALA A 208 -0.76 39.25 24.33
C ALA A 208 -0.41 40.60 23.66
N HIS A 209 -0.44 40.67 22.32
CA HIS A 209 -0.20 41.92 21.59
C HIS A 209 -1.29 42.97 21.88
N ARG A 210 -2.56 42.56 21.96
CA ARG A 210 -3.67 43.45 22.36
C ARG A 210 -3.50 43.98 23.79
N ALA A 211 -3.08 43.13 24.73
CA ALA A 211 -2.81 43.53 26.11
C ALA A 211 -1.60 44.48 26.25
N GLY A 212 -0.53 44.27 25.46
CA GLY A 212 0.65 45.14 25.43
C GLY A 212 0.41 46.50 24.77
N GLY A 213 -0.42 46.55 23.72
CA GLY A 213 -0.79 47.79 23.04
C GLY A 213 -1.67 48.74 23.88
N GLY A 214 -2.47 48.20 24.80
CA GLY A 214 -3.29 48.99 25.72
C GLY A 214 -2.47 49.80 26.73
N LYS A 215 -1.30 49.31 27.15
CA LYS A 215 -0.43 50.02 28.11
C LYS A 215 0.30 51.22 27.53
N LYS A 216 0.52 51.29 26.21
CA LYS A 216 1.19 52.42 25.55
C LYS A 216 0.29 53.63 25.24
N LYS A 217 -1.04 53.50 25.37
CA LYS A 217 -2.00 54.58 25.09
C LYS A 217 -2.49 55.34 26.33
N SER A 218 -2.01 54.98 27.53
CA SER A 218 -2.46 55.55 28.81
C SER A 218 -1.38 56.37 29.54
N GLN A 219 -0.42 56.92 28.80
CA GLN A 219 0.61 57.84 29.32
C GLN A 219 0.55 59.17 28.58
#